data_AF-A0A1S8AC47-F1
#
_entry.id   AF-A0A1S8AC47-F1
#
_cell.length_a   1.000
_cell.length_b   1.000
_cell.length_c   1.000
_cell.angle_alpha   90.00
_cell.angle_beta   90.00
_cell.angle_gamma   90.00
#
_symmetry.space_group_name_H-M   'P 1'
#
loop_
_entity.id
_entity.type
_entity.pdbx_description
1 polymer ?
#
loop_
_entity_poly.entity_id
_entity_poly.type
_entity_poly.pdbx_seq_one_letter_code
_entity_poly.pdbx_strand_id
1 'polypeptide(L)'
;MLRLAFSLASKVRLSWSRDYVGDGEDIKFMSPYTKYKTVLAESMCNEGRNLLLENAELDDTEIRKGVQMAVDSVLENLSRSAQMISTSEEIAQVATTSINGDKDIGALVARTIELVRKAEGHIFITEGKEPGVKLNLYSGFKLDWGYSSSCFVTNKKKKLCFQSSTYLFLYGETFRLE
;
A
#
# COMPACT_ATOMS: atom_id res chain seq x y z
N MET A 1 -15.08 -27.88 20.19
CA MET A 1 -16.38 -27.18 20.08
C MET A 1 -16.10 -25.77 19.59
N LEU A 2 -16.66 -25.41 18.43
CA LEU A 2 -16.37 -24.22 17.62
C LEU A 2 -16.61 -22.90 18.36
N ARG A 3 -15.81 -21.87 18.05
CA ARG A 3 -16.34 -20.55 17.67
C ARG A 3 -15.52 -19.95 16.52
N LEU A 4 -16.22 -19.82 15.39
CA LEU A 4 -15.85 -19.09 14.18
C LEU A 4 -15.85 -17.59 14.46
N ALA A 5 -14.94 -16.84 13.85
CA ALA A 5 -15.12 -15.42 13.61
C ALA A 5 -14.98 -15.17 12.10
N PHE A 6 -16.12 -14.96 11.44
CA PHE A 6 -16.19 -14.45 10.08
C PHE A 6 -15.90 -12.95 10.11
N SER A 7 -14.98 -12.47 9.29
CA SER A 7 -14.88 -11.05 8.96
C SER A 7 -15.38 -10.86 7.53
N LEU A 8 -16.63 -10.41 7.40
CA LEU A 8 -17.18 -9.94 6.13
C LEU A 8 -16.53 -8.60 5.77
N ALA A 9 -16.25 -8.46 4.47
CA ALA A 9 -15.85 -7.23 3.77
C ALA A 9 -14.39 -6.80 3.94
N SER A 10 -13.57 -7.16 2.97
CA SER A 10 -12.78 -6.13 2.28
C SER A 10 -12.51 -6.52 0.83
N LYS A 11 -12.86 -5.62 -0.10
CA LYS A 11 -12.37 -5.63 -1.48
C LYS A 11 -10.86 -5.87 -1.44
N VAL A 12 -10.37 -6.89 -2.14
CA VAL A 12 -8.93 -7.06 -2.38
C VAL A 12 -8.43 -5.78 -3.05
N ARG A 13 -7.80 -4.90 -2.27
CA ARG A 13 -7.13 -3.70 -2.78
C ARG A 13 -5.67 -4.08 -2.95
N LEU A 14 -5.29 -4.44 -4.19
CA LEU A 14 -3.89 -4.63 -4.55
C LEU A 14 -3.20 -3.26 -4.46
N SER A 15 -2.51 -2.98 -3.36
CA SER A 15 -1.61 -1.84 -3.27
C SER A 15 -0.21 -2.29 -3.66
N TRP A 16 0.23 -1.92 -4.84
CA TRP A 16 1.61 -2.11 -5.28
C TRP A 16 2.46 -0.98 -4.69
N SER A 17 3.39 -1.32 -3.79
CA SER A 17 4.45 -0.41 -3.35
C SER A 17 5.74 -0.96 -3.91
N ARG A 18 6.33 -0.27 -4.88
CA ARG A 18 7.71 -0.54 -5.29
C ARG A 18 8.59 0.00 -4.17
N ASP A 19 9.09 -0.91 -3.34
CA ASP A 19 10.08 -0.62 -2.31
C ASP A 19 11.36 -0.09 -2.97
N TYR A 20 11.40 1.22 -3.22
CA TYR A 20 12.64 1.92 -3.54
C TYR A 20 13.35 2.21 -2.22
N VAL A 21 14.39 1.41 -1.96
CA VAL A 21 15.42 1.71 -0.97
C VAL A 21 16.27 2.84 -1.55
N GLY A 22 16.23 4.00 -0.90
CA GLY A 22 17.09 5.16 -1.15
C GLY A 22 17.50 5.75 0.19
N ASP A 23 18.73 6.26 0.23
CA ASP A 23 19.51 6.54 1.43
C ASP A 23 18.85 7.44 2.47
N GLY A 24 19.28 7.21 3.72
CA GLY A 24 18.64 7.68 4.94
C GLY A 24 18.33 9.17 4.95
N GLU A 25 17.05 9.47 4.99
CA GLU A 25 16.44 10.51 5.82
C GLU A 25 14.97 10.12 6.04
N ASP A 26 14.34 10.65 7.08
CA ASP A 26 13.04 10.21 7.55
C ASP A 26 11.93 10.33 6.49
N ILE A 27 11.48 9.20 5.96
CA ILE A 27 10.30 9.17 5.10
C ILE A 27 9.26 8.20 5.69
N LYS A 28 8.28 8.78 6.38
CA LYS A 28 6.98 8.11 6.60
C LYS A 28 6.45 7.68 5.23
N PHE A 29 6.34 6.37 5.02
CA PHE A 29 5.67 5.75 3.87
C PHE A 29 5.91 6.49 2.53
N MET A 30 7.14 6.42 2.02
CA MET A 30 7.41 6.91 0.67
C MET A 30 6.79 5.97 -0.36
N SER A 31 5.49 6.15 -0.57
CA SER A 31 4.76 5.54 -1.69
C SER A 31 5.48 5.93 -3.00
N PRO A 32 5.53 5.07 -4.04
CA PRO A 32 6.19 5.37 -5.32
C PRO A 32 5.70 6.67 -5.98
N TYR A 33 4.56 7.20 -5.52
CA TYR A 33 4.00 8.47 -5.98
C TYR A 33 4.55 9.71 -5.27
N THR A 34 5.53 9.60 -4.38
CA THR A 34 5.98 10.75 -3.57
C THR A 34 6.50 11.89 -4.43
N LYS A 35 7.29 11.61 -5.47
CA LYS A 35 7.74 12.62 -6.44
C LYS A 35 6.59 13.32 -7.16
N TYR A 36 5.54 12.56 -7.51
CA TYR A 36 4.36 13.14 -8.17
C TYR A 36 3.51 13.96 -7.19
N LYS A 37 3.37 13.50 -5.94
CA LYS A 37 2.66 14.23 -4.89
C LYS A 37 3.33 15.57 -4.58
N THR A 38 4.66 15.59 -4.50
CA THR A 38 5.40 16.84 -4.23
C THR A 38 5.25 17.83 -5.39
N VAL A 39 5.39 17.37 -6.64
CA VAL A 39 5.24 18.24 -7.82
C VAL A 39 3.81 18.77 -7.95
N LEU A 40 2.79 17.92 -7.73
CA LEU A 40 1.39 18.35 -7.76
C LEU A 40 1.07 19.35 -6.65
N ALA A 41 1.53 19.08 -5.42
CA ALA A 41 1.34 19.98 -4.29
C ALA A 41 2.02 21.33 -4.54
N GLU A 42 3.25 21.32 -5.05
CA GLU A 42 3.99 22.53 -5.43
C GLU A 42 3.26 23.33 -6.50
N SER A 43 2.81 22.68 -7.58
CA SER A 43 2.05 23.34 -8.64
C SER A 43 0.74 23.96 -8.15
N MET A 44 -0.01 23.24 -7.32
CA MET A 44 -1.27 23.74 -6.74
C MET A 44 -1.03 24.94 -5.82
N CYS A 45 0.02 24.89 -4.99
CA CYS A 45 0.37 25.98 -4.09
C CYS A 45 0.86 27.22 -4.84
N ASN A 46 1.68 27.05 -5.88
CA ASN A 46 2.17 28.17 -6.70
C ASN A 46 1.00 28.86 -7.43
N GLU A 47 0.09 28.09 -8.01
CA GLU A 47 -1.07 28.65 -8.71
C GLU A 47 -2.03 29.35 -7.74
N GLY A 48 -2.32 28.73 -6.59
CA GLY A 48 -3.14 29.36 -5.55
C GLY A 48 -2.52 30.66 -5.03
N ARG A 49 -1.20 30.71 -4.89
CA ARG A 49 -0.48 31.94 -4.51
C ARG A 49 -0.60 33.04 -5.57
N ASN A 50 -0.45 32.71 -6.86
CA ASN A 50 -0.59 33.68 -7.95
C ASN A 50 -1.99 34.29 -7.98
N LEU A 51 -3.04 33.46 -7.85
CA LEU A 51 -4.43 33.91 -7.83
C LEU A 51 -4.73 34.92 -6.70
N LEU A 52 -4.18 34.68 -5.50
CA LEU A 52 -4.31 35.58 -4.35
C LEU A 52 -3.54 36.90 -4.55
N LEU A 53 -2.41 36.87 -5.26
CA LEU A 53 -1.61 38.06 -5.55
C LEU A 53 -2.26 38.94 -6.62
N GLU A 54 -2.87 38.33 -7.63
CA GLU A 54 -3.53 39.05 -8.73
C GLU A 54 -4.91 39.58 -8.35
N ASN A 55 -5.62 38.90 -7.45
CA ASN A 55 -7.00 39.23 -7.08
C ASN A 55 -7.12 39.44 -5.56
N ALA A 56 -6.94 40.68 -5.12
CA ALA A 56 -6.99 41.06 -3.71
C ALA A 56 -8.37 40.86 -3.03
N GLU A 57 -9.42 40.57 -3.80
CA GLU A 57 -10.79 40.35 -3.33
C GLU A 57 -11.14 38.86 -3.12
N LEU A 58 -10.28 37.93 -3.54
CA LEU A 58 -10.54 36.49 -3.38
C LEU A 58 -10.23 36.03 -1.95
N ASP A 59 -11.17 35.26 -1.37
CA ASP A 59 -10.98 34.61 -0.09
C ASP A 59 -10.28 33.24 -0.24
N ASP A 60 -9.27 32.99 0.60
CA ASP A 60 -8.50 31.72 0.61
C ASP A 60 -9.40 30.50 0.81
N THR A 61 -10.47 30.65 1.60
CA THR A 61 -11.36 29.52 1.87
C THR A 61 -12.22 29.14 0.66
N GLU A 62 -12.55 30.09 -0.20
CA GLU A 62 -13.29 29.83 -1.44
C GLU A 62 -12.41 29.13 -2.47
N ILE A 63 -11.16 29.55 -2.63
CA ILE A 63 -10.18 28.89 -3.51
C ILE A 63 -9.99 27.43 -3.08
N ARG A 64 -9.78 27.19 -1.77
CA ARG A 64 -9.63 25.83 -1.24
C ARG A 64 -10.86 24.96 -1.51
N LYS A 65 -12.07 25.51 -1.34
CA LYS A 65 -13.32 24.79 -1.66
C LYS A 65 -13.42 24.46 -3.15
N GLY A 66 -13.11 25.41 -4.03
CA GLY A 66 -13.10 25.21 -5.48
C GLY A 66 -12.12 24.12 -5.90
N VAL A 67 -10.90 24.12 -5.34
CA VAL A 67 -9.90 23.07 -5.56
C VAL A 67 -10.42 21.71 -5.09
N GLN A 68 -11.03 21.64 -3.90
CA GLN A 68 -11.59 20.37 -3.40
C GLN A 68 -12.68 19.82 -4.33
N MET A 69 -13.60 20.68 -4.78
CA MET A 69 -14.64 20.28 -5.74
C MET A 69 -14.06 19.79 -7.07
N ALA A 70 -13.00 20.43 -7.56
CA ALA A 70 -12.30 19.99 -8.77
C ALA A 70 -11.62 18.62 -8.57
N VAL A 71 -10.95 18.42 -7.43
CA VAL A 71 -10.33 17.13 -7.07
C VAL A 71 -11.39 16.03 -7.00
N ASP A 72 -12.53 16.29 -6.37
CA ASP A 72 -13.61 15.30 -6.24
C ASP A 72 -14.18 14.90 -7.61
N SER A 73 -14.39 15.87 -8.51
CA SER A 73 -14.81 15.62 -9.89
C SER A 73 -13.80 14.80 -10.69
N VAL A 74 -12.50 15.09 -10.54
CA VAL A 74 -11.41 14.32 -11.17
C VAL A 74 -11.39 12.89 -10.64
N LEU A 75 -11.49 12.71 -9.32
CA LEU A 75 -11.53 11.39 -8.69
C LEU A 75 -12.73 10.57 -9.17
N GLU A 76 -13.89 11.20 -9.30
CA GLU A 76 -15.08 10.55 -9.84
C GLU A 76 -14.86 10.10 -11.29
N ASN A 77 -14.33 10.97 -12.15
CA ASN A 77 -14.08 10.63 -13.55
C ASN A 77 -13.03 9.50 -13.70
N LEU A 78 -11.96 9.55 -12.89
CA LEU A 78 -10.95 8.49 -12.83
C LEU A 78 -11.56 7.16 -12.38
N SER A 79 -12.45 7.19 -11.39
CA SER A 79 -13.13 5.97 -10.92
C SER A 79 -14.05 5.37 -11.98
N ARG A 80 -14.71 6.19 -12.80
CA ARG A 80 -15.56 5.76 -13.91
C ARG A 80 -14.75 5.22 -15.09
N SER A 81 -13.57 5.79 -15.33
CA SER A 81 -12.66 5.39 -16.41
C SER A 81 -11.84 4.14 -16.06
N ALA A 82 -11.77 3.77 -14.78
CA ALA A 82 -11.02 2.62 -14.31
C ALA A 82 -11.64 1.32 -14.81
N GLN A 83 -10.84 0.51 -15.51
CA GLN A 83 -11.24 -0.82 -15.97
C GLN A 83 -10.98 -1.84 -14.87
N MET A 84 -12.04 -2.55 -14.45
CA MET A 84 -11.93 -3.64 -13.50
C MET A 84 -11.45 -4.90 -14.22
N ILE A 85 -10.28 -5.40 -13.82
CA ILE A 85 -9.75 -6.68 -14.31
C ILE A 85 -10.21 -7.83 -13.42
N SER A 86 -10.61 -8.93 -14.04
CA SER A 86 -11.13 -10.09 -13.31
C SER A 86 -10.53 -11.42 -13.75
N THR A 87 -10.13 -11.51 -15.02
CA THR A 87 -9.58 -12.73 -15.61
C THR A 87 -8.11 -12.91 -15.27
N SER A 88 -7.65 -14.16 -15.23
CA SER A 88 -6.24 -14.50 -15.01
C SER A 88 -5.32 -13.86 -16.06
N GLU A 89 -5.79 -13.85 -17.30
CA GLU A 89 -5.06 -13.36 -18.47
C GLU A 89 -4.83 -11.86 -18.39
N GLU A 90 -5.86 -11.08 -18.02
CA GLU A 90 -5.74 -9.63 -17.78
C GLU A 90 -4.76 -9.35 -16.63
N ILE A 91 -4.84 -10.12 -15.54
CA ILE A 91 -3.93 -9.97 -14.39
C ILE A 91 -2.49 -10.26 -14.81
N ALA A 92 -2.27 -11.33 -15.58
CA ALA A 92 -0.95 -11.69 -16.11
C ALA A 92 -0.41 -10.59 -17.03
N GLN A 93 -1.25 -10.06 -17.92
CA GLN A 93 -0.87 -8.98 -18.82
C GLN A 93 -0.44 -7.73 -18.06
N VAL A 94 -1.26 -7.28 -17.09
CA VAL A 94 -0.93 -6.10 -16.26
C VAL A 94 0.33 -6.35 -15.44
N ALA A 95 0.51 -7.55 -14.89
CA ALA A 95 1.72 -7.92 -14.16
C ALA A 95 2.97 -7.90 -15.07
N THR A 96 2.89 -8.46 -16.27
CA THR A 96 3.98 -8.45 -17.26
C THR A 96 4.33 -7.04 -17.70
N THR A 97 3.34 -6.20 -18.00
CA THR A 97 3.59 -4.78 -18.35
C THR A 97 4.24 -4.02 -17.19
N SER A 98 3.89 -4.36 -15.95
CA SER A 98 4.46 -3.74 -14.75
C SER A 98 5.92 -4.15 -14.48
N ILE A 99 6.36 -5.29 -15.03
CA ILE A 99 7.69 -5.88 -14.80
C ILE A 99 8.48 -5.86 -16.12
N ASN A 100 8.54 -4.70 -16.79
CA ASN A 100 9.33 -4.47 -18.00
C ASN A 100 9.18 -5.55 -19.10
N GLY A 101 8.02 -6.21 -19.20
CA GLY A 101 7.75 -7.23 -20.21
C GLY A 101 8.13 -8.67 -19.84
N ASP A 102 8.53 -8.95 -18.60
CA ASP A 102 8.81 -10.33 -18.16
C ASP A 102 7.52 -11.16 -18.03
N LYS A 103 7.37 -12.15 -18.91
CA LYS A 103 6.19 -13.02 -18.97
C LYS A 103 6.22 -14.10 -17.89
N ASP A 104 7.40 -14.60 -17.51
CA ASP A 104 7.53 -15.69 -16.55
C ASP A 104 7.17 -15.20 -15.14
N ILE A 105 7.65 -14.01 -14.77
CA ILE A 105 7.29 -13.39 -13.49
C ILE A 105 5.83 -12.93 -13.50
N GLY A 106 5.33 -12.38 -14.62
CA GLY A 106 3.92 -11.99 -14.74
C GLY A 106 2.96 -13.17 -14.56
N ALA A 107 3.27 -14.31 -15.17
CA ALA A 107 2.50 -15.54 -15.00
C ALA A 107 2.55 -16.07 -13.56
N LEU A 108 3.70 -15.98 -12.89
CA LEU A 108 3.84 -16.36 -11.48
C LEU A 108 2.97 -15.47 -10.57
N VAL A 109 2.94 -14.16 -10.81
CA VAL A 109 2.10 -13.21 -10.07
C VAL A 109 0.62 -13.52 -10.26
N ALA A 110 0.18 -13.77 -11.50
CA ALA A 110 -1.21 -14.13 -11.78
C ALA A 110 -1.65 -15.38 -11.02
N ARG A 111 -0.83 -16.44 -11.07
CA ARG A 111 -1.07 -17.67 -10.29
C ARG A 111 -1.14 -17.41 -8.78
N THR A 112 -0.27 -16.54 -8.27
CA THR A 112 -0.26 -16.17 -6.85
C THR A 112 -1.57 -15.49 -6.43
N ILE A 113 -2.04 -14.53 -7.24
CA ILE A 113 -3.27 -13.77 -6.98
C ILE A 113 -4.49 -14.69 -7.01
N GLU A 114 -4.55 -15.65 -7.93
CA GLU A 114 -5.64 -16.62 -7.97
C GLU A 114 -5.70 -17.52 -6.73
N LEU A 115 -4.54 -18.03 -6.29
CA LEU A 115 -4.46 -18.85 -5.08
C LEU A 115 -4.94 -18.07 -3.85
N VAL A 116 -4.51 -16.81 -3.73
CA VAL A 116 -4.86 -15.93 -2.62
C VAL A 116 -6.34 -15.51 -2.67
N ARG A 117 -6.90 -15.29 -3.87
CA ARG A 117 -8.33 -14.97 -4.04
C ARG A 117 -9.22 -16.12 -3.55
N LYS A 118 -8.82 -17.38 -3.77
CA LYS A 118 -9.57 -18.56 -3.32
C LYS A 118 -9.47 -18.79 -1.81
N ALA A 119 -8.33 -18.46 -1.21
CA ALA A 119 -8.04 -18.74 0.19
C ALA A 119 -8.24 -17.53 1.13
N GLU A 120 -8.69 -16.38 0.61
CA GLU A 120 -8.76 -15.11 1.34
C GLU A 120 -7.46 -14.79 2.11
N GLY A 121 -6.34 -14.85 1.39
CA GLY A 121 -5.00 -14.72 1.99
C GLY A 121 -4.35 -13.34 1.83
N HIS A 122 -3.13 -13.23 2.36
CA HIS A 122 -2.25 -12.07 2.14
C HIS A 122 -0.99 -12.49 1.39
N ILE A 123 -0.52 -11.64 0.49
CA ILE A 123 0.73 -11.83 -0.25
C ILE A 123 1.83 -11.09 0.50
N PHE A 124 2.93 -11.79 0.78
CA PHE A 124 4.15 -11.20 1.33
C PHE A 124 5.31 -11.42 0.36
N ILE A 125 6.09 -10.37 0.14
CA ILE A 125 7.30 -10.43 -0.69
C ILE A 125 8.50 -10.41 0.24
N THR A 126 9.34 -11.42 0.12
CA THR A 126 10.59 -11.54 0.89
C THR A 126 11.75 -11.65 -0.07
N GLU A 127 12.84 -10.96 0.26
CA GLU A 127 14.09 -11.05 -0.48
C GLU A 127 14.77 -12.38 -0.14
N GLY A 128 14.96 -13.23 -1.17
CA GLY A 128 15.65 -14.50 -1.06
C GLY A 128 17.15 -14.34 -1.32
N LYS A 129 17.95 -15.26 -0.77
CA LYS A 129 19.40 -15.33 -1.07
C LYS A 129 19.69 -16.05 -2.38
N GLU A 130 18.77 -16.89 -2.84
CA GLU A 130 18.92 -17.65 -4.08
C GLU A 130 18.43 -16.83 -5.28
N PRO A 131 19.08 -16.95 -6.44
CA PRO A 131 18.60 -16.32 -7.66
C PRO A 131 17.27 -16.96 -8.11
N GLY A 132 16.36 -16.12 -8.57
CA GLY A 132 15.04 -16.52 -9.08
C GLY A 132 13.89 -16.20 -8.13
N VAL A 133 12.67 -16.21 -8.67
CA VAL A 133 11.45 -15.94 -7.92
C VAL A 133 10.75 -17.25 -7.60
N LYS A 134 10.48 -17.50 -6.32
CA LYS A 134 9.79 -18.70 -5.84
C LYS A 134 8.49 -18.33 -5.15
N LEU A 135 7.44 -19.09 -5.42
CA LEU A 135 6.19 -19.02 -4.68
C LEU A 135 6.23 -20.02 -3.52
N ASN A 136 6.12 -19.50 -2.30
CA ASN A 136 6.02 -20.31 -1.09
C ASN A 136 4.67 -20.02 -0.42
N LEU A 137 3.91 -21.08 -0.14
CA LEU A 137 2.65 -20.97 0.59
C LEU A 137 2.90 -21.27 2.07
N TYR A 138 2.58 -20.31 2.92
CA TYR A 138 2.71 -20.44 4.37
C TYR A 138 1.33 -20.35 5.02
N SER A 139 1.08 -21.22 5.99
CA SER A 139 -0.09 -21.10 6.87
C SER A 139 0.26 -20.18 8.03
N GLY A 140 -0.46 -19.07 8.17
CA GLY A 140 -0.24 -18.07 9.21
C GLY A 140 -1.42 -17.12 9.32
N PHE A 141 -1.26 -16.08 10.14
CA PHE A 141 -2.27 -15.05 10.33
C PHE A 141 -1.62 -13.67 10.37
N LYS A 142 -2.36 -12.66 9.92
CA LYS A 142 -1.99 -11.26 10.04
C LYS A 142 -2.83 -10.63 11.13
N LEU A 143 -2.20 -9.87 12.02
CA LEU A 143 -2.89 -8.97 12.91
C LEU A 143 -2.77 -7.55 12.35
N ASP A 144 -3.83 -6.75 12.49
CA ASP A 144 -3.81 -5.36 12.07
C ASP A 144 -3.16 -4.43 13.11
N TRP A 145 -2.78 -4.96 14.28
CA TRP A 145 -2.09 -4.23 15.32
C TRP A 145 -0.57 -4.30 15.15
N GLY A 146 0.10 -3.18 15.37
CA GLY A 146 1.56 -3.07 15.36
C GLY A 146 2.18 -3.18 16.76
N TYR A 147 3.50 -3.01 16.81
CA TYR A 147 4.23 -2.93 18.08
C TYR A 147 3.96 -1.60 18.80
N SER A 148 3.95 -1.61 20.14
CA SER A 148 3.64 -0.43 20.95
C SER A 148 4.75 0.63 20.96
N SER A 149 6.01 0.24 20.71
CA SER A 149 7.16 1.14 20.78
C SER A 149 8.13 0.89 19.63
N SER A 150 8.72 1.96 19.09
CA SER A 150 9.76 1.89 18.05
C SER A 150 11.03 1.18 18.52
N CYS A 151 11.23 1.01 19.82
CA CYS A 151 12.35 0.24 20.38
C CYS A 151 12.38 -1.22 19.92
N PHE A 152 11.26 -1.78 19.46
CA PHE A 152 11.18 -3.15 18.95
C PHE A 152 11.66 -3.30 17.50
N VAL A 153 12.03 -2.22 16.81
CA VAL A 153 12.52 -2.28 15.43
C VAL A 153 13.90 -2.94 15.38
N THR A 154 13.97 -4.11 14.74
CA THR A 154 15.24 -4.81 14.51
C THR A 154 15.88 -4.42 13.18
N ASN A 155 15.06 -4.16 12.15
CA ASN A 155 15.54 -3.66 10.86
C ASN A 155 15.27 -2.15 10.74
N LYS A 156 16.29 -1.34 11.00
CA LYS A 156 16.20 0.13 10.94
C LYS A 156 15.83 0.66 9.56
N LYS A 157 16.27 0.00 8.48
CA LYS A 157 15.99 0.42 7.10
C LYS A 157 14.51 0.23 6.75
N LYS A 158 13.96 -0.95 7.06
CA LYS A 158 12.56 -1.27 6.75
C LYS A 158 11.58 -0.80 7.83
N LYS A 159 12.09 -0.31 8.98
CA LYS A 159 11.31 -0.04 10.20
C LYS A 159 10.41 -1.23 10.57
N LEU A 160 10.96 -2.45 10.49
CA LEU A 160 10.27 -3.70 10.79
C LEU A 160 10.91 -4.42 11.99
N CYS A 161 10.10 -5.16 12.73
CA CYS A 161 10.55 -6.16 13.69
C CYS A 161 10.51 -7.54 13.03
N PHE A 162 11.65 -8.20 12.92
CA PHE A 162 11.77 -9.57 12.47
C PHE A 162 12.32 -10.44 13.61
N GLN A 163 11.63 -11.51 13.95
CA GLN A 163 12.05 -12.50 14.94
C GLN A 163 11.80 -13.91 14.42
N SER A 164 12.73 -14.83 14.72
CA SER A 164 12.63 -16.25 14.40
C SER A 164 12.51 -17.07 15.68
N SER A 165 11.71 -18.14 15.65
CA SER A 165 11.54 -19.07 16.77
C SER A 165 11.14 -18.38 18.08
N THR A 166 10.04 -17.62 18.03
CA THR A 166 9.59 -16.75 19.12
C THR A 166 8.38 -17.34 19.83
N TYR A 167 8.25 -17.04 21.12
CA TYR A 167 7.06 -17.37 21.90
C TYR A 167 5.94 -16.35 21.63
N LEU A 168 4.73 -16.86 21.38
CA LEU A 168 3.52 -16.04 21.33
C LEU A 168 2.82 -16.16 22.68
N PHE A 169 2.73 -15.06 23.41
CA PHE A 169 1.96 -14.96 24.65
C PHE A 169 0.71 -14.11 24.41
N LEU A 170 -0.45 -14.66 24.74
CA LEU A 170 -1.75 -13.98 24.63
C LEU A 170 -2.40 -13.96 26.00
N TYR A 171 -2.81 -12.77 26.43
CA TYR A 171 -3.51 -12.55 27.68
C TYR A 171 -4.78 -11.74 27.43
N GLY A 172 -5.88 -12.11 28.10
CA GLY A 172 -7.21 -11.56 27.82
C GLY A 172 -7.47 -10.17 28.42
N GLU A 173 -6.62 -9.72 29.35
CA GLU A 173 -6.77 -8.43 30.02
C GLU A 173 -5.55 -7.53 29.77
N THR A 174 -5.64 -6.27 30.21
CA THR A 174 -4.52 -5.32 30.07
C THR A 174 -3.36 -5.76 30.96
N PHE A 175 -2.25 -6.12 30.33
CA PHE A 175 -1.01 -6.45 31.01
C PHE A 175 -0.38 -5.18 31.60
N ARG A 176 -0.20 -5.13 32.93
CA ARG A 176 0.53 -4.07 33.64
C ARG A 176 1.77 -4.68 34.27
N LEU A 177 2.92 -4.11 33.96
CA LEU A 177 4.16 -4.40 34.70
C LEU A 177 4.11 -3.55 35.98
N GLU A 178 4.08 -4.20 37.13
CA GLU A 178 4.35 -3.54 38.43
C GLU A 178 5.84 -3.23 38.56
#